data_AF-A0A553PMI1-F1
#
_entry.id   AF-A0A553PMI1-F1
#
_cell.length_a   1.000
_cell.length_b   1.000
_cell.length_c   1.000
_cell.angle_alpha   90.00
_cell.angle_beta   90.00
_cell.angle_gamma   90.00
#
_symmetry.space_group_name_H-M   'P 1'
#
loop_
_entity.id
_entity.type
_entity.pdbx_description
1 polymer ?
#
loop_
_entity_poly.entity_id
_entity_poly.type
_entity_poly.pdbx_seq_one_letter_code
_entity_poly.pdbx_strand_id
1 'polypeptide(L)'
;MRFCGYGDICWNPSNDPSHLISLAKANIEKNYPVVGILEELDLSMKVYEAILPQYLLGISQLYRSMPGNKSRLNGVSYKPPSSEQWEILSRKLQFDIEFYNYLRQRLHFQAHAFKFK
;
A
#
# COMPACT_ATOMS: atom_id res chain seq x y z
N MET A 1 -0.75 2.52 13.30
CA MET A 1 -0.24 1.89 12.06
C MET A 1 -0.77 0.45 11.95
N ARG A 2 -1.63 0.11 10.98
CA ARG A 2 -2.39 -1.17 10.99
C ARG A 2 -1.55 -2.44 10.84
N PHE A 3 -0.43 -2.39 10.12
CA PHE A 3 0.47 -3.54 9.91
C PHE A 3 1.34 -3.89 11.12
N CYS A 4 1.39 -3.04 12.14
CA CYS A 4 2.07 -3.35 13.40
C CYS A 4 1.37 -4.49 14.16
N GLY A 5 0.04 -4.61 14.02
CA GLY A 5 -0.78 -5.63 14.69
C GLY A 5 -1.54 -5.08 15.90
N TYR A 6 -2.01 -5.99 16.75
CA TYR A 6 -2.88 -5.67 17.90
C TYR A 6 -2.17 -5.67 19.26
N GLY A 7 -0.85 -5.87 19.30
CA GLY A 7 -0.10 -5.81 20.56
C GLY A 7 -0.09 -4.40 21.15
N ASP A 8 0.02 -4.30 22.48
CA ASP A 8 -0.01 -3.02 23.21
C ASP A 8 0.99 -2.00 22.66
N ILE A 9 2.15 -2.48 22.19
CA ILE A 9 3.19 -1.64 21.59
C ILE A 9 2.68 -0.85 20.37
N CYS A 10 1.73 -1.38 19.61
CA CYS A 10 1.23 -0.76 18.38
C CYS A 10 0.19 0.34 18.62
N TRP A 11 -0.38 0.39 19.82
CA TRP A 11 -1.47 1.30 20.19
C TRP A 11 -1.04 2.39 21.16
N ASN A 12 0.15 2.27 21.77
CA ASN A 12 0.68 3.30 22.66
C ASN A 12 1.34 4.43 21.86
N PRO A 13 0.78 5.66 21.87
CA PRO A 13 1.31 6.79 21.11
C PRO A 13 2.64 7.33 21.65
N SER A 14 3.06 6.93 22.85
CA SER A 14 4.36 7.32 23.42
C SER A 14 5.53 6.52 22.86
N ASN A 15 5.27 5.44 22.11
CA ASN A 15 6.32 4.62 21.54
C ASN A 15 6.99 5.31 20.34
N ASP A 16 8.29 5.04 20.17
CA ASP A 16 9.07 5.54 19.04
C ASP A 16 8.45 5.06 17.71
N PRO A 17 8.00 5.99 16.83
CA PRO A 17 7.44 5.65 15.52
C PRO A 17 8.37 4.76 14.67
N SER A 18 9.68 4.95 14.79
CA SER A 18 10.69 4.18 14.04
C SER A 18 10.61 2.70 14.39
N HIS A 19 10.45 2.39 15.68
CA HIS A 19 10.28 1.02 16.16
C HIS A 19 8.97 0.39 15.65
N LEU A 20 7.88 1.16 15.65
CA LEU A 20 6.58 0.70 15.13
C LEU A 20 6.65 0.38 13.63
N ILE A 21 7.38 1.20 12.86
CA ILE A 21 7.60 0.95 11.44
C ILE A 21 8.42 -0.32 11.21
N SER A 22 9.50 -0.51 11.95
CA SER A 22 10.31 -1.73 11.85
C SER A 22 9.47 -2.97 12.13
N LEU A 23 8.61 -2.94 13.16
CA LEU A 23 7.73 -4.05 13.49
C LEU A 23 6.69 -4.30 12.37
N ALA A 24 6.10 -3.24 11.83
CA ALA A 24 5.17 -3.36 10.71
C ALA A 24 5.83 -3.92 9.45
N LYS A 25 7.04 -3.48 9.10
CA LYS A 25 7.83 -4.04 7.98
C LYS A 25 8.11 -5.53 8.21
N ALA A 26 8.55 -5.92 9.40
CA ALA A 26 8.80 -7.30 9.75
C ALA A 26 7.52 -8.18 9.65
N ASN A 27 6.38 -7.65 10.10
CA ASN A 27 5.10 -8.35 9.96
C ASN A 27 4.67 -8.53 8.50
N ILE A 28 4.91 -7.53 7.65
CA ILE A 28 4.64 -7.60 6.22
C ILE A 28 5.48 -8.70 5.57
N GLU A 29 6.78 -8.71 5.81
CA GLU A 29 7.66 -9.73 5.22
C GLU A 29 7.29 -11.14 5.68
N LYS A 30 6.89 -11.29 6.95
CA LYS A 30 6.55 -12.60 7.50
C LYS A 30 5.19 -13.11 7.08
N ASN A 31 4.17 -12.25 7.07
CA ASN A 31 2.77 -12.69 7.06
C ASN A 31 1.98 -12.26 5.82
N TYR A 32 2.51 -11.34 5.00
CA TYR A 32 1.78 -10.78 3.86
C TYR A 32 2.46 -11.19 2.55
N PRO A 33 1.91 -12.16 1.80
CA PRO A 33 2.51 -12.58 0.54
C PRO A 33 2.60 -11.42 -0.45
N VAL A 34 1.64 -10.50 -0.40
CA VAL A 34 1.56 -9.34 -1.28
C VAL A 34 0.77 -8.22 -0.61
N VAL A 35 1.20 -6.98 -0.83
CA VAL A 35 0.51 -5.76 -0.41
C VAL A 35 0.51 -4.81 -1.60
N GLY A 36 -0.67 -4.51 -2.15
CA GLY A 36 -0.83 -3.58 -3.26
C GLY A 36 -1.07 -2.13 -2.82
N ILE A 37 -1.10 -1.23 -3.79
CA ILE A 37 -1.37 0.20 -3.60
C ILE A 37 -2.49 0.66 -4.54
N LEU A 38 -3.25 1.66 -4.12
CA LEU A 38 -4.44 2.12 -4.86
C LEU A 38 -4.07 2.94 -6.09
N GLU A 39 -2.95 3.66 -6.01
CA GLU A 39 -2.40 4.49 -7.08
C GLU A 39 -1.97 3.65 -8.29
N GLU A 40 -1.56 2.40 -8.06
CA GLU A 40 -1.10 1.45 -9.08
C GLU A 40 -1.94 0.15 -9.00
N LEU A 41 -3.28 0.29 -8.98
CA LEU A 41 -4.18 -0.84 -8.75
C LEU A 41 -4.10 -1.90 -9.86
N ASP A 42 -3.91 -1.50 -11.12
CA ASP A 42 -3.69 -2.44 -12.23
C ASP A 42 -2.45 -3.32 -12.01
N LEU A 43 -1.36 -2.74 -11.48
CA LEU A 43 -0.15 -3.49 -11.15
C LEU A 43 -0.41 -4.43 -9.96
N SER A 44 -1.10 -3.91 -8.94
CA SER A 44 -1.49 -4.69 -7.76
C SER A 44 -2.30 -5.93 -8.14
N MET A 45 -3.29 -5.80 -9.04
CA MET A 45 -4.10 -6.94 -9.53
C MET A 45 -3.24 -7.98 -10.25
N LYS A 46 -2.31 -7.56 -11.12
CA LYS A 46 -1.38 -8.49 -11.80
C LYS A 46 -0.53 -9.27 -10.80
N VAL A 47 0.02 -8.59 -9.80
CA VAL A 47 0.86 -9.24 -8.77
C VAL A 47 0.03 -10.17 -7.88
N TYR A 48 -1.19 -9.77 -7.51
CA TYR A 48 -2.13 -10.63 -6.78
C TYR A 48 -2.45 -11.91 -7.54
N GLU A 49 -2.76 -11.79 -8.83
CA GLU A 49 -3.05 -12.91 -9.72
C GLU A 49 -1.87 -13.88 -9.84
N ALA A 50 -0.64 -13.35 -9.93
CA ALA A 50 0.58 -14.14 -10.04
C ALA A 50 0.93 -14.92 -8.77
N ILE A 51 0.73 -14.30 -7.60
CA ILE A 51 1.10 -14.88 -6.31
C ILE A 51 0.03 -15.85 -5.81
N LEU A 52 -1.26 -15.58 -6.07
CA LEU A 52 -2.39 -16.39 -5.60
C LEU A 52 -3.30 -16.84 -6.76
N PRO A 53 -2.77 -17.54 -7.79
CA PRO A 53 -3.53 -17.88 -8.98
C PRO A 53 -4.73 -18.78 -8.67
N GLN A 54 -4.62 -19.65 -7.66
CA GLN A 54 -5.72 -20.54 -7.26
C GLN A 54 -7.00 -19.81 -6.84
N TYR A 55 -6.90 -18.56 -6.38
CA TYR A 55 -8.05 -17.77 -5.93
C TYR A 55 -8.33 -16.56 -6.84
N LEU A 56 -7.29 -16.01 -7.48
CA LEU A 56 -7.35 -14.70 -8.13
C LEU A 56 -7.07 -14.75 -9.64
N LEU A 57 -7.05 -15.94 -10.26
CA LEU A 57 -6.92 -16.07 -11.71
C LEU A 57 -8.02 -15.27 -12.42
N GLY A 58 -7.64 -14.44 -13.40
CA GLY A 58 -8.52 -13.58 -14.17
C GLY A 58 -8.89 -12.25 -13.50
N ILE A 59 -8.42 -11.96 -12.28
CA ILE A 59 -8.81 -10.72 -11.57
C ILE A 59 -8.37 -9.46 -12.32
N SER A 60 -7.21 -9.48 -12.98
CA SER A 60 -6.72 -8.33 -13.75
C SER A 60 -7.64 -8.00 -14.93
N GLN A 61 -8.15 -9.04 -15.60
CA GLN A 61 -9.09 -8.88 -16.70
C GLN A 61 -10.46 -8.43 -16.20
N LEU A 62 -10.96 -9.07 -15.14
CA LEU A 62 -12.22 -8.71 -14.51
C LEU A 62 -12.23 -7.25 -14.08
N TYR A 63 -11.18 -6.80 -13.38
CA TYR A 63 -11.01 -5.42 -12.96
C TYR A 63 -11.14 -4.46 -14.14
N ARG A 64 -10.39 -4.68 -15.23
CA ARG A 64 -10.45 -3.83 -16.44
C ARG A 64 -11.80 -3.83 -17.14
N SER A 65 -12.54 -4.94 -17.05
CA SER A 65 -13.86 -5.07 -17.67
C SER A 65 -14.99 -4.42 -16.87
N MET A 66 -14.77 -4.07 -15.59
CA MET A 66 -15.83 -3.52 -14.75
C MET A 66 -16.26 -2.11 -15.23
N PRO A 67 -17.56 -1.90 -15.55
CA PRO A 67 -18.06 -0.58 -15.88
C PRO A 67 -17.94 0.33 -14.64
N GLY A 68 -17.24 1.45 -14.78
CA GLY A 68 -16.93 2.34 -13.66
C GLY A 68 -15.50 2.22 -13.12
N ASN A 69 -14.58 1.54 -13.82
CA ASN A 69 -13.15 1.43 -13.48
C ASN A 69 -12.35 2.75 -13.51
N LYS A 70 -13.03 3.89 -13.38
CA LYS A 70 -12.43 5.14 -12.94
C LYS A 70 -12.42 5.03 -11.42
N SER A 71 -11.23 5.05 -10.82
CA SER A 71 -10.82 5.35 -9.44
C SER A 71 -11.65 6.40 -8.65
N ARG A 72 -12.96 6.42 -8.78
CA ARG A 72 -13.90 7.52 -8.50
C ARG A 72 -15.22 7.04 -7.89
N LEU A 73 -15.33 5.78 -7.48
CA LEU A 73 -16.49 5.31 -6.72
C LEU A 73 -16.68 6.13 -5.43
N ASN A 74 -15.60 6.70 -4.90
CA ASN A 74 -15.61 7.71 -3.83
C ASN A 74 -15.20 9.07 -4.39
N GLY A 75 -16.01 9.64 -5.30
CA GLY A 75 -15.80 10.96 -5.91
C GLY A 75 -15.91 12.12 -4.92
N VAL A 76 -15.09 12.10 -3.87
CA VAL A 76 -14.86 13.28 -3.02
C VAL A 76 -14.10 14.28 -3.89
N SER A 77 -14.56 15.53 -3.91
CA SER A 77 -13.83 16.62 -4.54
C SER A 77 -12.45 16.73 -3.88
N TYR A 78 -11.42 16.22 -4.57
CA TYR A 78 -10.05 16.33 -4.10
C TYR A 78 -9.55 17.74 -4.37
N LYS A 79 -9.20 18.45 -3.30
CA LYS A 79 -8.46 19.70 -3.37
C LYS A 79 -7.03 19.39 -2.94
N PRO A 80 -6.03 19.47 -3.85
CA PRO A 80 -4.65 19.27 -3.46
C PRO A 80 -4.25 20.31 -2.41
N PRO A 81 -3.43 19.95 -1.41
CA PRO A 81 -2.91 20.91 -0.45
C PRO A 81 -2.02 21.95 -1.15
N SER A 82 -1.95 23.16 -0.59
CA SER A 82 -0.95 24.16 -1.00
C SER A 82 0.47 23.66 -0.72
N SER A 83 1.48 24.31 -1.28
CA SER A 83 2.90 23.97 -1.04
C SER A 83 3.26 24.02 0.45
N GLU A 84 2.80 25.05 1.16
CA GLU A 84 3.00 25.21 2.60
C GLU A 84 2.31 24.08 3.40
N GLN A 85 1.06 23.77 3.06
CA GLN A 85 0.32 22.66 3.67
C GLN A 85 1.03 21.32 3.42
N TRP A 86 1.54 21.12 2.21
CA TRP A 86 2.29 19.92 1.85
C TRP A 86 3.57 19.77 2.67
N GLU A 87 4.30 20.87 2.92
CA GLU A 87 5.51 20.84 3.74
C GLU A 87 5.22 20.45 5.20
N ILE A 88 4.17 21.02 5.78
CA ILE A 88 3.72 20.69 7.14
C ILE A 88 3.27 19.22 7.21
N LEU A 89 2.47 18.77 6.25
CA LEU A 89 1.98 17.40 6.17
C LEU A 89 3.13 16.40 6.00
N SER A 90 4.07 16.69 5.10
CA SER A 90 5.23 15.82 4.84
C SER A 90 6.09 15.63 6.09
N ARG A 91 6.27 16.69 6.89
CA ARG A 91 6.98 16.58 8.18
C ARG A 91 6.22 15.73 9.19
N LYS A 92 4.90 15.95 9.32
CA LYS A 92 4.06 15.21 10.28
C LYS A 92 3.88 13.74 9.91
N LEU A 93 3.86 13.44 8.62
CA LEU A 93 3.61 12.11 8.06
C LEU A 93 4.89 11.44 7.54
N GLN A 94 6.07 11.91 7.95
CA GLN A 94 7.36 11.40 7.45
C GLN A 94 7.45 9.87 7.51
N PHE A 95 6.94 9.29 8.60
CA PHE A 95 6.95 7.86 8.87
C PHE A 95 5.93 7.09 8.03
N ASP A 96 4.74 7.66 7.83
CA ASP A 96 3.73 7.09 6.93
C ASP A 96 4.21 7.11 5.47
N ILE A 97 4.86 8.20 5.05
CA ILE A 97 5.46 8.33 3.71
C ILE A 97 6.59 7.32 3.52
N GLU A 98 7.49 7.18 4.50
CA GLU A 98 8.56 6.19 4.48
C GLU A 98 7.99 4.78 4.32
N PHE A 99 6.99 4.44 5.12
CA PHE A 99 6.35 3.13 5.08
C PHE A 99 5.59 2.86 3.78
N TYR A 100 4.90 3.87 3.25
CA TYR A 100 4.27 3.78 1.92
C TYR A 100 5.30 3.50 0.83
N ASN A 101 6.43 4.23 0.84
CA ASN A 101 7.49 4.05 -0.15
C ASN A 101 8.12 2.65 -0.06
N TYR A 102 8.26 2.09 1.16
CA TYR A 102 8.68 0.72 1.36
C TYR A 102 7.71 -0.28 0.70
N LEU A 103 6.40 -0.14 0.94
CA LEU A 103 5.37 -0.99 0.33
C LEU A 103 5.38 -0.90 -1.19
N ARG A 104 5.48 0.32 -1.72
CA ARG A 104 5.56 0.57 -3.15
C ARG A 104 6.79 -0.12 -3.75
N GLN A 105 7.97 0.09 -3.17
CA GLN A 105 9.20 -0.55 -3.63
C GLN A 105 9.08 -2.08 -3.65
N ARG A 106 8.52 -2.66 -2.58
CA ARG A 106 8.27 -4.10 -2.49
C ARG A 106 7.35 -4.62 -3.59
N LEU A 107 6.24 -3.93 -3.86
CA LEU A 107 5.31 -4.29 -4.94
C LEU A 107 6.03 -4.28 -6.30
N HIS A 108 6.83 -3.24 -6.57
CA HIS A 108 7.60 -3.13 -7.80
C HIS A 108 8.65 -4.23 -7.94
N PHE A 109 9.32 -4.63 -6.85
CA PHE A 109 10.22 -5.78 -6.87
C PHE A 109 9.50 -7.09 -7.20
N GLN A 110 8.32 -7.32 -6.62
CA GLN A 110 7.50 -8.49 -6.94
C GLN A 110 7.06 -8.48 -8.41
N ALA A 111 6.59 -7.34 -8.90
CA ALA A 111 6.21 -7.19 -10.30
C ALA A 111 7.38 -7.46 -11.27
N HIS A 112 8.58 -6.97 -10.93
CA HIS A 112 9.78 -7.23 -11.72
C HIS A 112 10.16 -8.71 -11.72
N ALA A 113 10.06 -9.40 -10.59
CA ALA A 113 10.33 -10.83 -10.48
C ALA A 113 9.43 -11.67 -11.40
N PHE A 114 8.16 -11.26 -11.57
CA PHE A 114 7.22 -11.87 -12.52
C PHE A 114 7.31 -11.32 -13.95
N LYS A 115 8.27 -10.41 -14.22
CA LYS A 115 8.50 -9.77 -15.52
C LYS A 115 7.30 -9.00 -16.05
N PHE A 116 6.47 -8.45 -15.17
CA PHE A 116 5.41 -7.54 -15.58
C PHE A 116 6.02 -6.23 -16.06
N LYS A 117 5.65 -5.82 -17.27
CA LYS A 117 5.85 -4.46 -17.79
C LYS A 117 4.69 -3.56 -17.40
#